data_AF-A0A0V0QEK1-F1
#
_entry.id   AF-A0A0V0QEK1-F1
#
_cell.length_a   1.000
_cell.length_b   1.000
_cell.length_c   1.000
_cell.angle_alpha   90.00
_cell.angle_beta   90.00
_cell.angle_gamma   90.00
#
_symmetry.space_group_name_H-M   'P 1'
#
loop_
_entity.id
_entity.type
_entity.pdbx_description
1 polymer ?
#
loop_
_entity_poly.entity_id
_entity_poly.type
_entity_poly.pdbx_seq_one_letter_code
_entity_poly.pdbx_strand_id
1 'polypeptide(L)'
;MDQMSQIQELISITGLPQDQAQMYLEMSGGSIDLAVSMYFESMDQGQGSNQQNFGNQDFGGNNQELSPEKLLWPDKVIPESWKIQGLEFDENNPLGLKQHQNGPCGPLSVINAVLISQLIKNDNFDLNKKVTDEELTKALITILNVVVQQDQEYIICYYNSLNEIKQDKFKGEQQAFQFLLKNLNQYKIQGGIVLFLYSLVLTKGLDKIKEEVSKSGGELPLIVRPFNICVTDLIMLMISGEANGNVGDFSQFSNEKIQVNNRLGIGLLTSVVHQMNIPINDALLTPQNNVFILHGGEHFTVMFTLEKDLSKEQIEFYQWNGLKPGGPRMCKFLLKTKGDVIKKNIEPQQYKKIHTHYKPEIGEFDSVIQANSEDKKNYPNNYTKWNYECAIIVHDEENADFPPRPQDMPKPKLYEQGENKEGPWRCLACYSKRFKTMCFGQNEGGDVCQNCGIKKEHCGWSIYLPFEKLPSSAKRSLRRQHGPKIIGILETKWPSSDVEFLDKPEQPTI
;
A
#
# COMPACT_ATOMS: atom_id res chain seq x y z
N MET A 1 17.08 -2.33 8.70
CA MET A 1 18.37 -1.65 8.44
C MET A 1 18.99 -1.28 9.78
N ASP A 2 20.31 -1.11 9.84
CA ASP A 2 20.95 -0.52 11.01
C ASP A 2 20.53 0.95 11.12
N GLN A 3 20.21 1.42 12.33
CA GLN A 3 19.67 2.75 12.57
C GLN A 3 20.62 3.84 12.04
N MET A 4 21.94 3.59 12.08
CA MET A 4 22.94 4.49 11.53
C MET A 4 22.94 4.59 10.00
N SER A 5 22.56 3.54 9.27
CA SER A 5 22.48 3.62 7.81
C SER A 5 21.29 4.46 7.35
N GLN A 6 20.17 4.37 8.07
CA GLN A 6 18.96 5.15 7.80
C GLN A 6 19.16 6.63 8.11
N ILE A 7 19.92 6.95 9.17
CA ILE A 7 20.30 8.32 9.49
C ILE A 7 21.19 8.88 8.38
N GLN A 8 22.18 8.14 7.88
CA GLN A 8 23.04 8.61 6.79
C GLN A 8 22.28 8.81 5.47
N GLU A 9 21.30 7.96 5.18
CA GLU A 9 20.41 8.10 4.02
C GLU A 9 19.48 9.31 4.15
N LEU A 10 18.94 9.56 5.34
CA LEU A 10 18.15 10.77 5.58
C LEU A 10 19.01 12.04 5.48
N ILE A 11 20.25 12.03 5.99
CA ILE A 11 21.21 13.13 5.85
C ILE A 11 21.53 13.39 4.37
N SER A 12 21.72 12.35 3.56
CA SER A 12 22.06 12.52 2.14
C SER A 12 20.90 13.14 1.34
N ILE A 13 19.66 12.89 1.74
CA ILE A 13 18.45 13.44 1.09
C ILE A 13 18.15 14.86 1.55
N THR A 14 18.28 15.14 2.85
CA THR A 14 17.79 16.39 3.46
C THR A 14 18.89 17.43 3.71
N GLY A 15 20.15 17.02 3.79
CA GLY A 15 21.28 17.86 4.20
C GLY A 15 21.31 18.18 5.70
N LEU A 16 20.46 17.52 6.51
CA LEU A 16 20.35 17.76 7.94
C LEU A 16 21.63 17.35 8.71
N PRO A 17 21.99 18.07 9.78
CA PRO A 17 22.91 17.57 10.80
C PRO A 17 22.44 16.23 11.37
N GLN A 18 23.39 15.38 11.79
CA GLN A 18 23.12 13.99 12.20
C GLN A 18 22.13 13.87 13.38
N ASP A 19 22.21 14.77 14.35
CA ASP A 19 21.30 14.88 15.49
C ASP A 19 19.87 15.22 15.05
N GLN A 20 19.72 16.09 14.05
CA GLN A 20 18.41 16.45 13.49
C GLN A 20 17.84 15.34 12.61
N ALA A 21 18.65 14.69 11.78
CA ALA A 21 18.23 13.54 10.99
C ALA A 21 17.79 12.37 11.89
N GLN A 22 18.54 12.08 12.96
CA GLN A 22 18.15 11.07 13.94
C GLN A 22 16.78 11.38 14.56
N MET A 23 16.54 12.64 14.93
CA MET A 23 15.26 13.07 15.50
C MET A 23 14.10 12.92 14.50
N TYR A 24 14.25 13.33 13.24
CA TYR A 24 13.20 13.13 12.22
C TYR A 24 12.94 11.65 11.94
N LEU A 25 13.98 10.81 11.96
CA LEU A 25 13.86 9.37 11.81
C LEU A 25 13.16 8.72 13.02
N GLU A 26 13.39 9.22 14.22
CA GLU A 26 12.68 8.75 15.42
C GLU A 26 11.20 9.19 15.40
N MET A 27 10.94 10.43 14.97
CA MET A 27 9.58 10.98 14.83
C MET A 27 8.76 10.29 13.74
N SER A 28 9.42 9.82 12.69
CA SER A 28 8.79 9.04 11.63
C SER A 28 8.63 7.55 11.98
N GLY A 29 9.00 7.15 13.20
CA GLY A 29 8.95 5.76 13.65
C GLY A 29 9.92 4.84 12.89
N GLY A 30 11.03 5.39 12.38
CA GLY A 30 12.06 4.67 11.61
C GLY A 30 11.83 4.65 10.09
N SER A 31 10.85 5.40 9.57
CA SER A 31 10.57 5.53 8.14
C SER A 31 11.33 6.72 7.53
N ILE A 32 12.21 6.46 6.57
CA ILE A 32 12.97 7.52 5.89
C ILE A 32 12.03 8.40 5.06
N ASP A 33 11.12 7.82 4.28
CA ASP A 33 10.21 8.58 3.43
C ASP A 33 9.33 9.54 4.23
N LEU A 34 8.81 9.09 5.38
CA LEU A 34 8.01 9.93 6.25
C LEU A 34 8.88 10.99 6.94
N ALA A 35 10.12 10.67 7.33
CA ALA A 35 11.07 11.65 7.87
C ALA A 35 11.42 12.74 6.83
N VAL A 36 11.59 12.36 5.56
CA VAL A 36 11.84 13.26 4.44
C VAL A 36 10.63 14.15 4.18
N SER A 37 9.42 13.58 4.13
CA SER A 37 8.17 14.34 3.95
C SER A 37 8.00 15.36 5.07
N MET A 38 8.19 14.95 6.32
CA MET A 38 8.08 15.83 7.49
C MET A 38 9.12 16.96 7.45
N TYR A 39 10.35 16.69 6.99
CA TYR A 39 11.37 17.71 6.82
C TYR A 39 10.97 18.75 5.77
N PHE A 40 10.53 18.33 4.57
CA PHE A 40 10.18 19.26 3.51
C PHE A 40 8.89 20.05 3.82
N GLU A 41 7.90 19.44 4.48
CA GLU A 41 6.72 20.14 4.99
C GLU A 41 7.10 21.22 6.02
N SER A 42 8.14 20.99 6.82
CA SER A 42 8.62 21.99 7.79
C SER A 42 9.32 23.18 7.12
N MET A 43 9.85 23.01 5.91
CA MET A 43 10.48 24.08 5.13
C MET A 43 9.46 24.95 4.38
N ASP A 44 8.36 24.35 3.92
CA ASP A 44 7.33 25.04 3.12
C ASP A 44 6.50 26.04 3.94
N GLN A 45 6.51 25.93 5.28
CA GLN A 45 5.92 26.92 6.18
C GLN A 45 6.84 28.13 6.44
N GLY A 46 8.05 28.16 5.88
CA GLY A 46 9.09 29.14 6.22
C GLY A 46 9.56 30.07 5.10
N GLN A 47 9.22 29.85 3.83
CA GLN A 47 9.68 30.72 2.73
C GLN A 47 8.62 30.96 1.67
N GLY A 48 8.23 32.23 1.53
CA GLY A 48 7.45 32.70 0.39
C GLY A 48 8.19 32.46 -0.92
N SER A 49 7.43 31.94 -1.88
CA SER A 49 7.67 31.88 -3.33
C SER A 49 9.00 32.47 -3.82
N ASN A 50 9.96 31.60 -4.12
CA ASN A 50 10.96 31.87 -5.15
C ASN A 50 11.01 30.67 -6.09
N GLN A 51 10.22 30.76 -7.16
CA GLN A 51 10.41 29.94 -8.36
C GLN A 51 11.78 30.28 -8.95
N GLN A 52 12.79 29.49 -8.63
CA GLN A 52 14.03 29.46 -9.41
C GLN A 52 13.87 28.41 -10.51
N ASN A 53 13.61 28.94 -11.70
CA ASN A 53 13.72 28.31 -13.00
C ASN A 53 15.11 27.63 -13.13
N PHE A 54 15.17 26.31 -12.94
CA PHE A 54 16.29 25.53 -13.46
C PHE A 54 15.97 25.14 -14.89
N GLY A 55 16.72 25.75 -15.80
CA GLY A 55 16.44 25.78 -17.23
C GLY A 55 16.37 24.42 -17.90
N ASN A 56 15.54 24.40 -18.95
CA ASN A 56 15.55 23.44 -20.06
C ASN A 56 16.99 23.08 -20.44
N GLN A 57 17.39 21.85 -20.13
CA GLN A 57 18.37 21.16 -20.95
C GLN A 57 17.60 20.39 -22.01
N ASP A 58 17.72 20.86 -23.25
CA ASP A 58 17.29 20.17 -24.46
C ASP A 58 17.87 18.75 -24.48
N PHE A 59 17.03 17.75 -24.21
CA PHE A 59 17.34 16.37 -24.58
C PHE A 59 16.97 16.19 -26.05
N GLY A 60 17.99 16.40 -26.89
CA GLY A 60 17.97 16.05 -28.29
C GLY A 60 17.47 14.62 -28.51
N GLY A 61 16.52 14.48 -29.42
CA GLY A 61 15.92 13.22 -29.81
C GLY A 61 16.95 12.24 -30.33
N ASN A 62 17.23 11.21 -29.53
CA ASN A 62 17.69 9.94 -30.04
C ASN A 62 16.48 9.02 -30.09
N ASN A 63 15.98 8.73 -31.30
CA ASN A 63 15.10 7.60 -31.58
C ASN A 63 15.86 6.29 -31.30
N GLN A 64 16.12 6.00 -30.02
CA GLN A 64 16.55 4.69 -29.59
C GLN A 64 15.31 3.79 -29.58
N GLU A 65 15.33 2.77 -30.44
CA GLU A 65 14.30 1.72 -30.49
C GLU A 65 14.01 1.19 -29.09
N LEU A 66 12.73 1.23 -28.72
CA LEU A 66 12.24 0.78 -27.42
C LEU A 66 12.29 -0.75 -27.40
N SER A 67 12.83 -1.34 -26.34
CA SER A 67 12.93 -2.80 -26.19
C SER A 67 12.29 -3.25 -24.88
N PRO A 68 11.87 -4.53 -24.75
CA PRO A 68 11.33 -5.04 -23.49
C PRO A 68 12.28 -4.83 -22.32
N GLU A 69 13.60 -4.91 -22.56
CA GLU A 69 14.62 -4.72 -21.52
C GLU A 69 14.61 -3.31 -20.96
N LYS A 70 14.49 -2.30 -21.84
CA LYS A 70 14.45 -0.89 -21.44
C LYS A 70 13.16 -0.52 -20.71
N LEU A 71 12.08 -1.21 -21.06
CA LEU A 71 10.76 -0.94 -20.51
C LEU A 71 10.56 -1.61 -19.15
N LEU A 72 11.03 -2.84 -18.99
CA LEU A 72 10.81 -3.63 -17.78
C LEU A 72 11.93 -3.47 -16.75
N TRP A 73 13.20 -3.44 -17.15
CA TRP A 73 14.28 -3.69 -16.18
C TRP A 73 15.12 -2.44 -15.85
N PRO A 74 15.51 -2.28 -14.58
CA PRO A 74 16.52 -1.29 -14.22
C PRO A 74 17.83 -1.62 -14.91
N ASP A 75 18.52 -0.59 -15.43
CA ASP A 75 19.78 -0.71 -16.16
C ASP A 75 19.74 -1.65 -17.38
N LYS A 76 18.55 -2.03 -17.85
CA LYS A 76 18.32 -3.00 -18.94
C LYS A 76 18.82 -4.42 -18.60
N VAL A 77 18.95 -4.74 -17.31
CA VAL A 77 19.44 -6.04 -16.84
C VAL A 77 18.37 -6.72 -15.98
N ILE A 78 18.04 -7.95 -16.34
CA ILE A 78 17.10 -8.78 -15.58
C ILE A 78 17.70 -9.06 -14.19
N PRO A 79 17.04 -8.66 -13.08
CA PRO A 79 17.53 -8.95 -11.75
C PRO A 79 17.49 -10.45 -11.44
N GLU A 80 18.38 -10.92 -10.57
CA GLU A 80 18.52 -12.36 -10.31
C GLU A 80 17.25 -13.00 -9.72
N SER A 81 16.53 -12.27 -8.87
CA SER A 81 15.24 -12.71 -8.31
C SER A 81 14.18 -13.00 -9.38
N TRP A 82 14.27 -12.35 -10.54
CA TRP A 82 13.38 -12.58 -11.68
C TRP A 82 13.88 -13.70 -12.58
N LYS A 83 15.20 -13.87 -12.75
CA LYS A 83 15.78 -14.96 -13.54
C LYS A 83 15.51 -16.33 -12.94
N ILE A 84 15.49 -16.45 -11.61
CA ILE A 84 15.24 -17.74 -10.95
C ILE A 84 13.74 -18.06 -10.83
N GLN A 85 12.84 -17.11 -11.14
CA GLN A 85 11.42 -17.26 -10.90
C GLN A 85 10.69 -17.91 -12.09
N GLY A 86 10.07 -19.06 -11.84
CA GLY A 86 9.12 -19.71 -12.73
C GLY A 86 7.66 -19.55 -12.27
N LEU A 87 6.75 -20.21 -12.97
CA LEU A 87 5.33 -20.37 -12.61
C LEU A 87 5.07 -21.72 -11.94
N GLU A 88 5.87 -22.02 -10.93
CA GLU A 88 5.78 -23.25 -10.13
C GLU A 88 4.84 -23.08 -8.93
N PHE A 89 4.06 -24.12 -8.64
CA PHE A 89 3.17 -24.17 -7.48
C PHE A 89 3.90 -24.71 -6.25
N ASP A 90 3.47 -24.27 -5.07
CA ASP A 90 3.94 -24.82 -3.81
C ASP A 90 3.53 -26.28 -3.62
N GLU A 91 4.41 -27.08 -3.01
CA GLU A 91 4.19 -28.51 -2.80
C GLU A 91 3.06 -28.78 -1.80
N ASN A 92 2.92 -27.91 -0.79
CA ASN A 92 1.92 -28.06 0.27
C ASN A 92 0.59 -27.37 -0.09
N ASN A 93 0.64 -26.35 -0.94
CA ASN A 93 -0.53 -25.58 -1.38
C ASN A 93 -0.55 -25.53 -2.91
N PRO A 94 -1.16 -26.54 -3.57
CA PRO A 94 -1.06 -26.69 -5.02
C PRO A 94 -1.88 -25.66 -5.82
N LEU A 95 -2.59 -24.75 -5.12
CA LEU A 95 -3.26 -23.58 -5.69
C LEU A 95 -2.40 -22.31 -5.65
N GLY A 96 -1.24 -22.33 -4.99
CA GLY A 96 -0.44 -21.14 -4.73
C GLY A 96 0.86 -21.12 -5.51
N LEU A 97 1.06 -20.10 -6.36
CA LEU A 97 2.36 -19.86 -7.00
C LEU A 97 3.42 -19.48 -5.95
N LYS A 98 4.52 -20.23 -5.93
CA LYS A 98 5.65 -20.01 -5.02
C LYS A 98 6.50 -18.83 -5.49
N GLN A 99 6.99 -18.04 -4.54
CA GLN A 99 7.95 -16.97 -4.80
C GLN A 99 9.29 -17.29 -4.15
N HIS A 100 10.38 -17.22 -4.92
CA HIS A 100 11.72 -17.56 -4.42
C HIS A 100 12.38 -16.41 -3.67
N GLN A 101 12.26 -15.20 -4.19
CA GLN A 101 12.90 -13.98 -3.66
C GLN A 101 12.01 -12.76 -3.87
N ASN A 102 12.33 -11.64 -3.23
CA ASN A 102 11.58 -10.40 -3.41
C ASN A 102 11.64 -9.89 -4.86
N GLY A 103 10.58 -9.23 -5.32
CA GLY A 103 10.48 -8.65 -6.67
C GLY A 103 9.26 -9.10 -7.48
N PRO A 104 9.15 -10.39 -7.90
CA PRO A 104 8.11 -10.84 -8.82
C PRO A 104 6.71 -11.04 -8.21
N CYS A 105 6.50 -10.66 -6.94
CA CYS A 105 5.26 -10.89 -6.20
C CYS A 105 4.01 -10.36 -6.92
N GLY A 106 4.10 -9.21 -7.58
CA GLY A 106 2.98 -8.58 -8.26
C GLY A 106 2.43 -9.41 -9.43
N PRO A 107 3.23 -9.66 -10.49
CA PRO A 107 2.80 -10.52 -11.59
C PRO A 107 2.36 -11.92 -11.15
N LEU A 108 3.07 -12.53 -10.20
CA LEU A 108 2.66 -13.81 -9.62
C LEU A 108 1.28 -13.74 -8.95
N SER A 109 1.00 -12.67 -8.20
CA SER A 109 -0.30 -12.47 -7.56
C SER A 109 -1.42 -12.29 -8.58
N VAL A 110 -1.18 -11.55 -9.68
CA VAL A 110 -2.19 -11.40 -10.74
C VAL A 110 -2.49 -12.75 -11.40
N ILE A 111 -1.46 -13.52 -11.79
CA ILE A 111 -1.64 -14.84 -12.41
C ILE A 111 -2.41 -15.78 -11.46
N ASN A 112 -2.02 -15.79 -10.18
CA ASN A 112 -2.67 -16.63 -9.18
C ASN A 112 -4.13 -16.20 -8.91
N ALA A 113 -4.40 -14.90 -8.87
CA ALA A 113 -5.76 -14.37 -8.71
C ALA A 113 -6.67 -14.74 -9.90
N VAL A 114 -6.17 -14.61 -11.14
CA VAL A 114 -6.91 -15.02 -12.34
C VAL A 114 -7.20 -16.52 -12.30
N LEU A 115 -6.20 -17.33 -11.97
CA LEU A 115 -6.36 -18.77 -11.86
C LEU A 115 -7.43 -19.14 -10.82
N ILE A 116 -7.33 -18.62 -9.59
CA ILE A 116 -8.31 -18.86 -8.54
C ILE A 116 -9.70 -18.39 -8.99
N SER A 117 -9.80 -17.23 -9.63
CA SER A 117 -11.06 -16.69 -10.15
C SER A 117 -11.68 -17.57 -11.24
N GLN A 118 -10.88 -18.30 -12.02
CA GLN A 118 -11.38 -19.28 -12.99
C GLN A 118 -11.86 -20.56 -12.30
N LEU A 119 -11.16 -21.00 -11.26
CA LEU A 119 -11.43 -22.24 -10.55
C LEU A 119 -12.67 -22.15 -9.64
N ILE A 120 -12.87 -21.03 -8.94
CA ILE A 120 -14.02 -20.82 -8.03
C ILE A 120 -15.36 -20.82 -8.79
N LYS A 121 -15.35 -20.51 -10.09
CA LYS A 121 -16.55 -20.57 -10.93
C LYS A 121 -17.05 -21.99 -11.18
N ASN A 122 -16.23 -23.01 -10.90
CA ASN A 122 -16.61 -24.41 -11.03
C ASN A 122 -17.27 -24.90 -9.73
N ASP A 123 -18.40 -25.59 -9.84
CA ASP A 123 -19.18 -26.06 -8.67
C ASP A 123 -18.41 -27.03 -7.74
N ASN A 124 -17.30 -27.62 -8.22
CA ASN A 124 -16.46 -28.57 -7.47
C ASN A 124 -15.11 -27.97 -7.05
N PHE A 125 -15.06 -26.66 -6.75
CA PHE A 125 -13.83 -26.03 -6.26
C PHE A 125 -13.35 -26.66 -4.94
N ASP A 126 -12.07 -27.04 -4.90
CA ASP A 126 -11.38 -27.56 -3.71
C ASP A 126 -10.07 -26.80 -3.51
N LEU A 127 -9.81 -26.40 -2.27
CA LEU A 127 -8.58 -25.72 -1.84
C LEU A 127 -7.32 -26.56 -2.05
N ASN A 128 -7.45 -27.89 -2.10
CA ASN A 128 -6.34 -28.81 -2.33
C ASN A 128 -6.20 -29.24 -3.79
N LYS A 129 -6.99 -28.66 -4.70
CA LYS A 129 -6.94 -29.00 -6.12
C LYS A 129 -5.55 -28.72 -6.69
N LYS A 130 -4.99 -29.72 -7.37
CA LYS A 130 -3.81 -29.54 -8.22
C LYS A 130 -4.20 -28.85 -9.51
N VAL A 131 -3.57 -27.71 -9.77
CA VAL A 131 -3.76 -26.92 -10.98
C VAL A 131 -3.18 -27.69 -12.16
N THR A 132 -3.97 -27.82 -13.23
CA THR A 132 -3.52 -28.47 -14.46
C THR A 132 -2.81 -27.48 -15.37
N ASP A 133 -2.03 -28.02 -16.32
CA ASP A 133 -1.32 -27.23 -17.33
C ASP A 133 -2.28 -26.42 -18.20
N GLU A 134 -3.44 -26.99 -18.52
CA GLU A 134 -4.51 -26.30 -19.25
C GLU A 134 -5.09 -25.13 -18.45
N GLU A 135 -5.30 -25.30 -17.14
CA GLU A 135 -5.82 -24.25 -16.25
C GLU A 135 -4.82 -23.09 -16.12
N LEU A 136 -3.53 -23.38 -15.91
CA LEU A 136 -2.49 -22.35 -15.89
C LEU A 136 -2.38 -21.64 -17.25
N THR A 137 -2.36 -22.39 -18.36
CA THR A 137 -2.30 -21.81 -19.71
C THR A 137 -3.49 -20.89 -19.97
N LYS A 138 -4.69 -21.31 -19.55
CA LYS A 138 -5.91 -20.51 -19.67
C LYS A 138 -5.81 -19.21 -18.87
N ALA A 139 -5.22 -19.23 -17.67
CA ALA A 139 -4.97 -18.03 -16.87
C ALA A 139 -4.03 -17.05 -17.59
N LEU A 140 -2.93 -17.53 -18.15
CA LEU A 140 -1.97 -16.70 -18.90
C LEU A 140 -2.59 -16.09 -20.16
N ILE A 141 -3.34 -16.87 -20.94
CA ILE A 141 -4.07 -16.38 -22.12
C ILE A 141 -5.14 -15.36 -21.74
N THR A 142 -5.84 -15.58 -20.62
CA THR A 142 -6.86 -14.63 -20.13
C THR A 142 -6.24 -13.27 -19.80
N ILE A 143 -5.02 -13.23 -19.26
CA ILE A 143 -4.29 -11.98 -19.02
C ILE A 143 -3.85 -11.34 -20.35
N LEU A 144 -3.34 -12.13 -21.31
CA LEU A 144 -2.97 -11.62 -22.63
C LEU A 144 -4.19 -11.05 -23.39
N ASN A 145 -5.38 -11.62 -23.21
CA ASN A 145 -6.63 -11.13 -23.80
C ASN A 145 -7.02 -9.72 -23.30
N VAL A 146 -6.49 -9.28 -22.15
CA VAL A 146 -6.75 -7.92 -21.64
C VAL A 146 -5.93 -6.88 -22.40
N VAL A 147 -4.71 -7.24 -22.81
CA VAL A 147 -3.79 -6.31 -23.49
C VAL A 147 -3.90 -6.34 -25.01
N VAL A 148 -4.32 -7.46 -25.60
CA VAL A 148 -4.48 -7.59 -27.06
C VAL A 148 -5.63 -6.71 -27.54
N GLN A 149 -5.35 -5.82 -28.49
CA GLN A 149 -6.36 -4.95 -29.08
C GLN A 149 -7.01 -5.58 -30.31
N GLN A 150 -8.11 -4.98 -30.79
CA GLN A 150 -8.69 -5.36 -32.08
C GLN A 150 -7.62 -5.27 -33.18
N ASP A 151 -7.52 -6.32 -33.99
CA ASP A 151 -6.56 -6.48 -35.09
C ASP A 151 -5.07 -6.65 -34.70
N GLN A 152 -4.76 -6.82 -33.40
CA GLN A 152 -3.40 -7.16 -32.95
C GLN A 152 -3.18 -8.68 -32.81
N GLU A 153 -1.91 -9.08 -32.94
CA GLU A 153 -1.46 -10.47 -32.80
C GLU A 153 -0.98 -10.72 -31.36
N TYR A 154 -1.25 -11.92 -30.83
CA TYR A 154 -0.60 -12.43 -29.63
C TYR A 154 0.87 -12.66 -29.94
N ILE A 155 1.76 -12.12 -29.11
CA ILE A 155 3.20 -12.38 -29.18
C ILE A 155 3.58 -13.26 -27.99
N ILE A 156 4.02 -14.48 -28.25
CA ILE A 156 4.42 -15.44 -27.22
C ILE A 156 5.92 -15.67 -27.30
N CYS A 157 6.60 -15.41 -26.19
CA CYS A 157 8.03 -15.63 -26.05
C CYS A 157 8.35 -17.05 -25.56
N TYR A 158 9.47 -17.59 -25.99
CA TYR A 158 9.94 -18.93 -25.60
C TYR A 158 11.47 -19.00 -25.71
N TYR A 159 12.08 -19.96 -25.02
CA TYR A 159 13.49 -20.26 -25.17
C TYR A 159 13.71 -21.21 -26.36
N ASN A 160 14.67 -20.88 -27.23
CA ASN A 160 15.17 -21.80 -28.25
C ASN A 160 16.15 -22.82 -27.63
N SER A 161 16.70 -23.71 -28.45
CA SER A 161 17.71 -24.70 -28.04
C SER A 161 19.04 -24.12 -27.53
N LEU A 162 19.27 -22.82 -27.73
CA LEU A 162 20.45 -22.09 -27.26
C LEU A 162 20.16 -21.26 -25.99
N ASN A 163 18.99 -21.44 -25.37
CA ASN A 163 18.50 -20.65 -24.24
C ASN A 163 18.37 -19.14 -24.53
N GLU A 164 18.16 -18.78 -25.79
CA GLU A 164 17.84 -17.41 -26.20
C GLU A 164 16.32 -17.22 -26.25
N ILE A 165 15.85 -16.05 -25.83
CA ILE A 165 14.43 -15.69 -25.95
C ILE A 165 14.12 -15.41 -27.43
N LYS A 166 13.17 -16.17 -27.98
CA LYS A 166 12.52 -15.94 -29.28
C LYS A 166 11.04 -15.62 -29.07
N GLN A 167 10.39 -15.14 -30.12
CA GLN A 167 8.98 -14.78 -30.09
C GLN A 167 8.29 -15.26 -31.36
N ASP A 168 7.07 -15.76 -31.22
CA ASP A 168 6.18 -16.11 -32.33
C ASP A 168 4.88 -15.30 -32.23
N LYS A 169 4.24 -15.05 -33.38
CA LYS A 169 3.02 -14.25 -33.48
C LYS A 169 1.82 -15.11 -33.87
N PHE A 170 0.67 -14.86 -33.24
CA PHE A 170 -0.57 -15.61 -33.47
C PHE A 170 -1.75 -14.66 -33.61
N LYS A 171 -2.61 -14.87 -34.61
CA LYS A 171 -3.79 -14.03 -34.85
C LYS A 171 -5.01 -14.43 -34.01
N GLY A 172 -5.01 -15.63 -33.44
CA GLY A 172 -6.17 -16.17 -32.73
C GLY A 172 -5.81 -16.72 -31.36
N GLU A 173 -6.69 -16.47 -30.39
CA GLU A 173 -6.56 -16.93 -29.00
C GLU A 173 -6.30 -18.44 -28.92
N GLN A 174 -7.01 -19.25 -29.71
CA GLN A 174 -6.84 -20.71 -29.69
C GLN A 174 -5.44 -21.15 -30.16
N GLN A 175 -4.88 -20.49 -31.18
CA GLN A 175 -3.53 -20.81 -31.68
C GLN A 175 -2.47 -20.44 -30.63
N ALA A 176 -2.62 -19.25 -30.04
CA ALA A 176 -1.80 -18.77 -28.94
C ALA A 176 -1.87 -19.74 -27.75
N PHE A 177 -3.08 -20.17 -27.36
CA PHE A 177 -3.30 -21.13 -26.27
C PHE A 177 -2.59 -22.46 -26.53
N GLN A 178 -2.77 -23.06 -27.72
CA GLN A 178 -2.15 -24.35 -28.04
C GLN A 178 -0.61 -24.26 -28.07
N PHE A 179 -0.07 -23.16 -28.58
CA PHE A 179 1.37 -22.93 -28.57
C PHE A 179 1.91 -22.74 -27.15
N LEU A 180 1.24 -21.95 -26.32
CA LEU A 180 1.64 -21.74 -24.93
C LEU A 180 1.56 -23.04 -24.13
N LEU A 181 0.48 -23.81 -24.27
CA LEU A 181 0.30 -25.10 -23.61
C LEU A 181 1.45 -26.06 -23.95
N LYS A 182 1.82 -26.16 -25.23
CA LYS A 182 2.92 -27.01 -25.69
C LYS A 182 4.27 -26.61 -25.08
N ASN A 183 4.48 -25.32 -24.82
CA ASN A 183 5.74 -24.77 -24.30
C ASN A 183 5.69 -24.44 -22.81
N LEU A 184 4.60 -24.77 -22.10
CA LEU A 184 4.33 -24.33 -20.73
C LEU A 184 5.44 -24.75 -19.74
N ASN A 185 6.10 -25.87 -19.98
CA ASN A 185 7.22 -26.33 -19.15
C ASN A 185 8.33 -25.28 -19.03
N GLN A 186 8.56 -24.45 -20.06
CA GLN A 186 9.53 -23.36 -20.02
C GLN A 186 9.09 -22.20 -19.11
N TYR A 187 7.78 -22.02 -18.97
CA TYR A 187 7.19 -20.99 -18.11
C TYR A 187 7.18 -21.42 -16.63
N LYS A 188 7.20 -22.73 -16.36
CA LYS A 188 7.20 -23.28 -15.00
C LYS A 188 8.58 -23.32 -14.35
N ILE A 189 9.65 -23.22 -15.14
CA ILE A 189 11.03 -23.24 -14.65
C ILE A 189 11.62 -21.83 -14.53
N GLN A 190 12.87 -21.75 -14.10
CA GLN A 190 13.62 -20.49 -13.95
C GLN A 190 13.53 -19.63 -15.22
N GLY A 191 13.17 -18.35 -15.05
CA GLY A 191 13.02 -17.38 -16.13
C GLY A 191 11.64 -17.40 -16.78
N GLY A 192 10.75 -18.30 -16.36
CA GLY A 192 9.41 -18.41 -16.91
C GLY A 192 8.55 -17.15 -16.72
N ILE A 193 8.71 -16.42 -15.61
CA ILE A 193 8.01 -15.15 -15.42
C ILE A 193 8.49 -14.07 -16.40
N VAL A 194 9.78 -14.10 -16.77
CA VAL A 194 10.38 -13.18 -17.76
C VAL A 194 9.77 -13.44 -19.14
N LEU A 195 9.66 -14.71 -19.55
CA LEU A 195 9.00 -15.07 -20.81
C LEU A 195 7.58 -14.52 -20.87
N PHE A 196 6.83 -14.66 -19.78
CA PHE A 196 5.46 -14.16 -19.72
C PHE A 196 5.39 -12.63 -19.77
N LEU A 197 6.22 -11.92 -19.01
CA LEU A 197 6.25 -10.46 -19.05
C LEU A 197 6.64 -9.93 -20.43
N TYR A 198 7.59 -10.58 -21.11
CA TYR A 198 7.97 -10.20 -22.46
C TYR A 198 6.80 -10.41 -23.43
N SER A 199 6.14 -11.57 -23.34
CA SER A 199 4.93 -11.86 -24.12
C SER A 199 3.85 -10.80 -23.91
N LEU A 200 3.63 -10.39 -22.66
CA LEU A 200 2.65 -9.37 -22.28
C LEU A 200 2.96 -7.99 -22.90
N VAL A 201 4.17 -7.47 -22.68
CA VAL A 201 4.51 -6.11 -23.14
C VAL A 201 4.64 -6.03 -24.66
N LEU A 202 5.10 -7.10 -25.30
CA LEU A 202 5.19 -7.19 -26.75
C LEU A 202 3.80 -7.31 -27.38
N THR A 203 2.90 -8.11 -26.81
CA THR A 203 1.50 -8.22 -27.28
C THR A 203 0.78 -6.88 -27.20
N LYS A 204 0.97 -6.11 -26.12
CA LYS A 204 0.41 -4.75 -25.96
C LYS A 204 1.02 -3.74 -26.93
N GLY A 205 2.32 -3.85 -27.18
CA GLY A 205 3.13 -2.86 -27.89
C GLY A 205 3.84 -1.90 -26.93
N LEU A 206 5.16 -1.79 -27.10
CA LEU A 206 6.04 -1.07 -26.17
C LEU A 206 5.76 0.45 -26.17
N ASP A 207 5.59 1.05 -27.35
CA ASP A 207 5.35 2.50 -27.48
C ASP A 207 4.06 2.93 -26.78
N LYS A 208 3.04 2.08 -26.87
CA LYS A 208 1.74 2.30 -26.24
C LYS A 208 1.84 2.24 -24.72
N ILE A 209 2.59 1.29 -24.17
CA ILE A 209 2.85 1.24 -22.72
C ILE A 209 3.59 2.50 -22.28
N LYS A 210 4.63 2.91 -23.01
CA LYS A 210 5.38 4.14 -22.68
C LYS A 210 4.48 5.37 -22.69
N GLU A 211 3.60 5.49 -23.68
CA GLU A 211 2.62 6.57 -23.77
C GLU A 211 1.64 6.55 -22.58
N GLU A 212 1.09 5.38 -22.23
CA GLU A 212 0.16 5.21 -21.12
C GLU A 212 0.79 5.60 -19.78
N VAL A 213 2.00 5.09 -19.49
CA VAL A 213 2.76 5.40 -18.27
C VAL A 213 3.07 6.89 -18.18
N SER A 214 3.50 7.51 -19.29
CA SER A 214 3.81 8.95 -19.30
C SER A 214 2.57 9.81 -19.04
N LYS A 215 1.40 9.41 -19.56
CA LYS A 215 0.14 10.13 -19.34
C LYS A 215 -0.38 10.04 -17.91
N SER A 216 -0.10 8.94 -17.21
CA SER A 216 -0.46 8.78 -15.79
C SER A 216 0.55 9.43 -14.84
N GLY A 217 1.62 10.06 -15.34
CA GLY A 217 2.70 10.63 -14.54
C GLY A 217 3.62 9.58 -13.92
N GLY A 218 3.57 8.33 -14.42
CA GLY A 218 4.50 7.28 -14.02
C GLY A 218 5.81 7.37 -14.79
N GLU A 219 6.79 6.57 -14.35
CA GLU A 219 8.12 6.51 -14.97
C GLU A 219 8.49 5.08 -15.36
N LEU A 220 9.33 4.95 -16.39
CA LEU A 220 9.97 3.69 -16.75
C LEU A 220 11.34 3.61 -16.08
N PRO A 221 11.82 2.40 -15.75
CA PRO A 221 11.25 1.08 -16.05
C PRO A 221 10.14 0.63 -15.08
N LEU A 222 9.33 -0.34 -15.51
CA LEU A 222 8.22 -0.89 -14.72
C LEU A 222 8.67 -1.72 -13.50
N ILE A 223 9.94 -2.10 -13.42
CA ILE A 223 10.56 -2.70 -12.24
C ILE A 223 11.61 -1.73 -11.70
N VAL A 224 11.52 -1.38 -10.41
CA VAL A 224 12.32 -0.29 -9.81
C VAL A 224 13.29 -0.77 -8.74
N ARG A 225 14.44 -0.08 -8.65
CA ARG A 225 15.47 -0.24 -7.61
C ARG A 225 15.05 0.48 -6.31
N PRO A 226 15.67 0.16 -5.15
CA PRO A 226 16.74 -0.82 -4.95
C PRO A 226 16.24 -2.27 -4.83
N PHE A 227 14.95 -2.48 -4.59
CA PHE A 227 14.40 -3.79 -4.25
C PHE A 227 13.95 -4.65 -5.46
N ASN A 228 14.04 -4.11 -6.69
CA ASN A 228 13.60 -4.77 -7.92
C ASN A 228 12.12 -5.21 -7.88
N ILE A 229 11.29 -4.34 -7.30
CA ILE A 229 9.84 -4.54 -7.14
C ILE A 229 9.09 -3.97 -8.35
N CYS A 230 7.95 -4.57 -8.68
CA CYS A 230 7.09 -4.05 -9.72
C CYS A 230 6.30 -2.82 -9.24
N VAL A 231 6.19 -1.82 -10.10
CA VAL A 231 5.29 -0.69 -9.86
C VAL A 231 3.85 -1.05 -10.17
N THR A 232 2.92 -0.25 -9.67
CA THR A 232 1.47 -0.44 -9.86
C THR A 232 1.07 -0.39 -11.33
N ASP A 233 1.77 0.35 -12.19
CA ASP A 233 1.51 0.43 -13.64
C ASP A 233 1.59 -0.94 -14.31
N LEU A 234 2.51 -1.81 -13.90
CA LEU A 234 2.59 -3.19 -14.42
C LEU A 234 1.39 -4.03 -13.97
N ILE A 235 0.94 -3.86 -12.73
CA ILE A 235 -0.22 -4.57 -12.19
C ILE A 235 -1.50 -4.13 -12.89
N MET A 236 -1.65 -2.83 -13.11
CA MET A 236 -2.77 -2.25 -13.82
C MET A 236 -2.75 -2.65 -15.30
N LEU A 237 -1.59 -2.75 -15.94
CA LEU A 237 -1.47 -3.30 -17.29
C LEU A 237 -2.00 -4.74 -17.35
N MET A 238 -1.66 -5.57 -16.37
CA MET A 238 -2.13 -6.96 -16.33
C MET A 238 -3.63 -7.06 -16.02
N ILE A 239 -4.17 -6.21 -15.15
CA ILE A 239 -5.59 -6.26 -14.72
C ILE A 239 -6.54 -5.64 -15.73
N SER A 240 -6.18 -4.44 -16.21
CA SER A 240 -7.06 -3.58 -17.00
C SER A 240 -6.66 -3.48 -18.47
N GLY A 241 -5.46 -3.94 -18.81
CA GLY A 241 -4.90 -3.82 -20.15
C GLY A 241 -4.23 -2.48 -20.39
N GLU A 242 -4.29 -1.54 -19.45
CA GLU A 242 -3.70 -0.20 -19.55
C GLU A 242 -2.62 0.00 -18.50
N ALA A 243 -1.44 0.47 -18.91
CA ALA A 243 -0.32 0.75 -18.02
C ALA A 243 -0.48 2.11 -17.32
N ASN A 244 -1.58 2.27 -16.58
CA ASN A 244 -1.88 3.45 -15.78
C ASN A 244 -1.86 3.06 -14.29
N GLY A 245 -0.79 3.42 -13.58
CA GLY A 245 -0.61 3.10 -12.16
C GLY A 245 -1.57 3.79 -11.20
N ASN A 246 -2.46 4.68 -11.68
CA ASN A 246 -3.45 5.34 -10.83
C ASN A 246 -4.58 4.37 -10.45
N VAL A 247 -4.53 3.89 -9.21
CA VAL A 247 -5.56 3.04 -8.60
C VAL A 247 -6.77 3.82 -8.09
N GLY A 248 -6.69 5.15 -8.10
CA GLY A 248 -7.74 6.04 -7.65
C GLY A 248 -8.91 6.11 -8.63
N ASP A 249 -10.07 6.55 -8.13
CA ASP A 249 -11.24 6.81 -8.96
C ASP A 249 -11.09 8.08 -9.82
N PHE A 250 -10.11 8.95 -9.48
CA PHE A 250 -9.87 10.22 -10.15
C PHE A 250 -8.40 10.42 -10.53
N SER A 251 -8.18 11.10 -11.66
CA SER A 251 -6.87 11.57 -12.08
C SER A 251 -6.33 12.61 -11.11
N GLN A 252 -5.11 12.42 -10.61
CA GLN A 252 -4.48 13.40 -9.72
C GLN A 252 -4.14 14.71 -10.46
N PHE A 253 -4.01 14.67 -11.79
CA PHE A 253 -3.66 15.83 -12.61
C PHE A 253 -4.89 16.58 -13.14
N SER A 254 -5.89 15.85 -13.65
CA SER A 254 -7.08 16.45 -14.28
C SER A 254 -8.33 16.46 -13.39
N ASN A 255 -8.32 15.72 -12.27
CA ASN A 255 -9.47 15.48 -11.39
C ASN A 255 -10.69 14.85 -12.11
N GLU A 256 -10.47 14.27 -13.29
CA GLU A 256 -11.49 13.55 -14.05
C GLU A 256 -11.61 12.11 -13.55
N LYS A 257 -12.81 11.54 -13.65
CA LYS A 257 -13.05 10.15 -13.25
C LYS A 257 -12.31 9.20 -14.19
N ILE A 258 -11.47 8.35 -13.63
CA ILE A 258 -10.77 7.31 -14.39
C ILE A 258 -11.70 6.11 -14.54
N GLN A 259 -11.85 5.63 -15.77
CA GLN A 259 -12.56 4.39 -16.04
C GLN A 259 -11.56 3.25 -16.13
N VAL A 260 -11.58 2.33 -15.18
CA VAL A 260 -10.75 1.13 -15.21
C VAL A 260 -11.55 0.00 -15.87
N ASN A 261 -11.03 -0.52 -16.99
CA ASN A 261 -11.63 -1.66 -17.68
C ASN A 261 -11.22 -3.00 -17.04
N ASN A 262 -11.83 -3.36 -15.91
CA ASN A 262 -11.50 -4.60 -15.22
C ASN A 262 -12.15 -5.85 -15.88
N ARG A 263 -11.59 -6.29 -17.01
CA ARG A 263 -12.09 -7.46 -17.75
C ARG A 263 -11.84 -8.80 -17.05
N LEU A 264 -10.85 -8.86 -16.17
CA LEU A 264 -10.52 -10.08 -15.42
C LEU A 264 -11.51 -10.37 -14.29
N GLY A 265 -12.21 -9.34 -13.79
CA GLY A 265 -13.15 -9.49 -12.70
C GLY A 265 -12.48 -9.85 -11.37
N ILE A 266 -11.22 -9.44 -11.17
CA ILE A 266 -10.46 -9.56 -9.91
C ILE A 266 -10.22 -8.17 -9.33
N GLY A 267 -10.24 -8.04 -8.01
CA GLY A 267 -10.08 -6.76 -7.33
C GLY A 267 -8.62 -6.43 -7.01
N LEU A 268 -8.37 -5.18 -6.64
CA LEU A 268 -7.12 -4.73 -6.04
C LEU A 268 -7.47 -3.91 -4.79
N LEU A 269 -6.92 -4.29 -3.64
CA LEU A 269 -6.97 -3.50 -2.41
C LEU A 269 -5.53 -3.11 -2.07
N THR A 270 -5.29 -1.83 -1.85
CA THR A 270 -3.93 -1.31 -1.63
C THR A 270 -3.89 -0.33 -0.49
N SER A 271 -2.82 -0.34 0.30
CA SER A 271 -2.58 0.66 1.34
C SER A 271 -2.29 2.06 0.79
N VAL A 272 -1.94 2.17 -0.50
CA VAL A 272 -1.62 3.44 -1.19
C VAL A 272 -2.77 4.43 -1.11
N VAL A 273 -4.02 3.95 -1.09
CA VAL A 273 -5.22 4.81 -1.02
C VAL A 273 -5.26 5.62 0.29
N HIS A 274 -4.73 5.05 1.37
CA HIS A 274 -4.62 5.73 2.65
C HIS A 274 -3.42 6.68 2.72
N GLN A 275 -2.31 6.32 2.06
CA GLN A 275 -1.10 7.14 2.01
C GLN A 275 -1.35 8.41 1.20
N MET A 276 -2.00 8.29 0.05
CA MET A 276 -2.29 9.42 -0.85
C MET A 276 -3.65 10.07 -0.57
N ASN A 277 -4.43 9.56 0.40
CA ASN A 277 -5.78 10.02 0.71
C ASN A 277 -6.69 10.12 -0.53
N ILE A 278 -6.66 9.09 -1.38
CA ILE A 278 -7.47 8.99 -2.60
C ILE A 278 -8.52 7.88 -2.48
N PRO A 279 -9.73 8.05 -3.02
CA PRO A 279 -10.68 6.95 -3.14
C PRO A 279 -10.20 5.96 -4.21
N ILE A 280 -10.23 4.67 -3.93
CA ILE A 280 -9.88 3.61 -4.90
C ILE A 280 -10.91 3.51 -6.03
N ASN A 281 -10.52 3.07 -7.23
CA ASN A 281 -11.46 2.92 -8.34
C ASN A 281 -12.54 1.86 -8.04
N ASP A 282 -13.81 2.17 -8.37
CA ASP A 282 -14.96 1.29 -8.14
C ASP A 282 -14.78 -0.11 -8.76
N ALA A 283 -14.17 -0.18 -9.95
CA ALA A 283 -13.95 -1.44 -10.67
C ALA A 283 -12.93 -2.35 -10.00
N LEU A 284 -12.00 -1.78 -9.22
CA LEU A 284 -11.00 -2.52 -8.44
C LEU A 284 -11.55 -2.93 -7.07
N LEU A 285 -12.41 -2.09 -6.49
CA LEU A 285 -13.02 -2.29 -5.17
C LEU A 285 -14.14 -3.35 -5.17
N THR A 286 -14.91 -3.40 -6.25
CA THR A 286 -16.08 -4.29 -6.40
C THR A 286 -15.89 -5.17 -7.65
N PRO A 287 -14.97 -6.14 -7.59
CA PRO A 287 -14.75 -7.05 -8.70
C PRO A 287 -15.94 -8.00 -8.91
N GLN A 288 -16.02 -8.59 -10.11
CA GLN A 288 -17.05 -9.58 -10.44
C GLN A 288 -16.92 -10.85 -9.58
N ASN A 289 -15.69 -11.26 -9.28
CA ASN A 289 -15.38 -12.42 -8.45
C ASN A 289 -14.75 -11.92 -7.15
N ASN A 290 -15.08 -12.55 -6.02
CA ASN A 290 -14.57 -12.15 -4.71
C ASN A 290 -13.13 -12.64 -4.48
N VAL A 291 -12.26 -12.28 -5.43
CA VAL A 291 -10.81 -12.50 -5.47
C VAL A 291 -10.15 -11.14 -5.58
N PHE A 292 -9.20 -10.86 -4.71
CA PHE A 292 -8.54 -9.58 -4.56
C PHE A 292 -7.03 -9.77 -4.52
N ILE A 293 -6.31 -8.93 -5.24
CA ILE A 293 -4.89 -8.71 -5.01
C ILE A 293 -4.78 -7.73 -3.84
N LEU A 294 -3.94 -8.05 -2.86
CA LEU A 294 -3.63 -7.18 -1.74
C LEU A 294 -2.25 -6.59 -1.94
N HIS A 295 -2.13 -5.27 -1.83
CA HIS A 295 -0.88 -4.53 -1.94
C HIS A 295 -0.61 -3.76 -0.66
N GLY A 296 0.37 -4.22 0.12
CA GLY A 296 0.73 -3.63 1.42
C GLY A 296 1.79 -2.54 1.37
N GLY A 297 2.21 -2.10 0.19
CA GLY A 297 3.32 -1.17 -0.04
C GLY A 297 4.43 -1.82 -0.88
N GLU A 298 5.13 -2.80 -0.32
CA GLU A 298 6.28 -3.44 -0.99
C GLU A 298 6.02 -4.89 -1.44
N HIS A 299 4.87 -5.46 -1.04
CA HIS A 299 4.54 -6.86 -1.30
C HIS A 299 3.09 -7.03 -1.78
N PHE A 300 2.91 -7.96 -2.71
CA PHE A 300 1.63 -8.34 -3.27
C PHE A 300 1.27 -9.76 -2.83
N THR A 301 0.02 -9.96 -2.43
CA THR A 301 -0.54 -11.27 -2.08
C THR A 301 -1.92 -11.42 -2.69
N VAL A 302 -2.48 -12.64 -2.69
CA VAL A 302 -3.83 -12.89 -3.20
C VAL A 302 -4.74 -13.28 -2.05
N MET A 303 -5.95 -12.74 -2.05
CA MET A 303 -7.00 -13.05 -1.10
C MET A 303 -8.28 -13.40 -1.84
N PHE A 304 -9.03 -14.39 -1.36
CA PHE A 304 -10.33 -14.72 -1.92
C PHE A 304 -11.29 -15.29 -0.87
N THR A 305 -12.58 -15.25 -1.19
CA THR A 305 -13.63 -15.93 -0.43
C THR A 305 -14.56 -16.68 -1.37
N LEU A 306 -15.16 -17.76 -0.87
CA LEU A 306 -16.24 -18.49 -1.53
C LEU A 306 -17.61 -17.88 -1.24
N GLU A 307 -17.67 -16.96 -0.27
CA GLU A 307 -18.89 -16.21 0.04
C GLU A 307 -19.25 -15.30 -1.14
N LYS A 308 -20.52 -15.31 -1.55
CA LYS A 308 -21.01 -14.43 -2.63
C LYS A 308 -21.39 -13.07 -2.09
N ASP A 309 -21.98 -13.03 -0.89
CA ASP A 309 -22.43 -11.79 -0.25
C ASP A 309 -21.37 -11.23 0.71
N LEU A 310 -20.67 -10.19 0.24
CA LEU A 310 -19.66 -9.51 1.04
C LEU A 310 -20.22 -8.58 2.13
N SER A 311 -21.55 -8.48 2.28
CA SER A 311 -22.21 -7.68 3.33
C SER A 311 -22.50 -8.42 4.63
N LYS A 312 -22.16 -9.71 4.69
CA LYS A 312 -22.26 -10.50 5.92
C LYS A 312 -21.35 -9.92 7.01
N GLU A 313 -21.81 -10.00 8.26
CA GLU A 313 -21.04 -9.56 9.44
C GLU A 313 -19.77 -10.40 9.65
N GLN A 314 -19.78 -11.64 9.19
CA GLN A 314 -18.65 -12.56 9.29
C GLN A 314 -18.42 -13.24 7.94
N ILE A 315 -17.21 -13.07 7.40
CA ILE A 315 -16.82 -13.63 6.10
C ILE A 315 -15.49 -14.36 6.25
N GLU A 316 -15.46 -15.59 5.79
CA GLU A 316 -14.25 -16.40 5.77
C GLU A 316 -13.42 -16.09 4.52
N PHE A 317 -12.15 -15.77 4.71
CA PHE A 317 -11.21 -15.48 3.63
C PHE A 317 -9.99 -16.40 3.71
N TYR A 318 -9.42 -16.63 2.53
CA TYR A 318 -8.15 -17.32 2.33
C TYR A 318 -7.17 -16.33 1.70
N GLN A 319 -5.96 -16.26 2.25
CA GLN A 319 -4.88 -15.45 1.72
C GLN A 319 -3.68 -16.31 1.36
N TRP A 320 -3.25 -16.26 0.11
CA TRP A 320 -1.99 -16.84 -0.34
C TRP A 320 -0.87 -15.82 -0.25
N ASN A 321 0.17 -16.14 0.53
CA ASN A 321 1.46 -15.46 0.48
C ASN A 321 2.52 -16.44 -0.02
N GLY A 322 3.12 -16.17 -1.18
CA GLY A 322 4.13 -17.03 -1.80
C GLY A 322 5.56 -16.80 -1.32
N LEU A 323 5.83 -15.73 -0.56
CA LEU A 323 7.19 -15.26 -0.20
C LEU A 323 7.54 -15.55 1.27
N LYS A 324 8.76 -16.03 1.51
CA LYS A 324 9.35 -16.19 2.86
C LYS A 324 9.68 -14.84 3.52
N PRO A 325 9.62 -14.71 4.86
CA PRO A 325 9.31 -15.74 5.86
C PRO A 325 7.80 -15.94 6.10
N GLY A 326 6.95 -15.01 5.65
CA GLY A 326 5.51 -15.05 5.87
C GLY A 326 4.73 -16.07 5.04
N GLY A 327 5.43 -16.84 4.19
CA GLY A 327 4.94 -17.87 3.27
C GLY A 327 6.12 -18.75 2.78
N PRO A 328 5.94 -19.66 1.80
CA PRO A 328 4.70 -19.97 1.09
C PRO A 328 3.64 -20.58 2.01
N ARG A 329 2.47 -19.96 2.11
CA ARG A 329 1.34 -20.49 2.90
C ARG A 329 -0.01 -19.93 2.44
N MET A 330 -1.04 -20.76 2.58
CA MET A 330 -2.43 -20.31 2.61
C MET A 330 -2.83 -20.03 4.05
N CYS A 331 -3.25 -18.80 4.34
CA CYS A 331 -3.72 -18.40 5.65
C CYS A 331 -5.24 -18.22 5.62
N LYS A 332 -5.94 -18.89 6.55
CA LYS A 332 -7.37 -18.73 6.75
C LYS A 332 -7.67 -17.71 7.84
N PHE A 333 -8.57 -16.78 7.57
CA PHE A 333 -9.02 -15.81 8.56
C PHE A 333 -10.50 -15.46 8.42
N LEU A 334 -11.08 -15.02 9.53
CA LEU A 334 -12.45 -14.53 9.61
C LEU A 334 -12.43 -13.01 9.66
N LEU A 335 -13.05 -12.37 8.68
CA LEU A 335 -13.32 -10.94 8.68
C LEU A 335 -14.62 -10.69 9.46
N LYS A 336 -14.55 -9.90 10.53
CA LYS A 336 -15.72 -9.41 11.28
C LYS A 336 -15.97 -7.96 10.91
N THR A 337 -17.17 -7.63 10.44
CA THR A 337 -17.59 -6.27 10.02
C THR A 337 -18.98 -5.98 10.56
N LYS A 338 -19.38 -4.70 10.62
CA LYS A 338 -20.75 -4.29 10.99
C LYS A 338 -21.70 -4.27 9.79
N GLY A 339 -21.38 -5.04 8.74
CA GLY A 339 -22.07 -4.98 7.44
C GLY A 339 -21.74 -3.73 6.62
N ASP A 340 -20.75 -2.95 7.04
CA ASP A 340 -20.30 -1.73 6.39
C ASP A 340 -19.35 -2.03 5.24
N VAL A 341 -19.92 -2.28 4.06
CA VAL A 341 -19.17 -2.54 2.83
C VAL A 341 -19.21 -1.34 1.92
N ILE A 342 -18.03 -0.83 1.55
CA ILE A 342 -17.91 0.17 0.50
C ILE A 342 -18.13 -0.53 -0.84
N LYS A 343 -19.22 -0.16 -1.51
CA LYS A 343 -19.63 -0.69 -2.83
C LYS A 343 -19.34 0.29 -3.97
N LYS A 344 -19.22 1.58 -3.66
CA LYS A 344 -18.94 2.63 -4.63
C LYS A 344 -18.38 3.85 -3.91
N ASN A 345 -17.40 4.50 -4.51
CA ASN A 345 -16.93 5.79 -4.07
C ASN A 345 -17.82 6.91 -4.61
N ILE A 346 -17.99 7.93 -3.78
CA ILE A 346 -18.82 9.11 -4.07
C ILE A 346 -18.02 10.08 -4.96
N GLU A 347 -18.69 10.92 -5.76
CA GLU A 347 -18.00 11.88 -6.66
C GLU A 347 -17.31 13.04 -5.90
N PRO A 348 -16.15 13.56 -6.38
CA PRO A 348 -15.38 14.66 -5.81
C PRO A 348 -16.22 15.92 -5.59
N GLN A 349 -17.18 16.19 -6.47
CA GLN A 349 -18.07 17.36 -6.37
C GLN A 349 -19.03 17.27 -5.18
N GLN A 350 -19.35 16.06 -4.70
CA GLN A 350 -20.11 15.85 -3.46
C GLN A 350 -19.21 15.98 -2.22
N TYR A 351 -17.90 15.80 -2.36
CA TYR A 351 -16.90 16.29 -1.40
C TYR A 351 -16.69 17.79 -1.60
N LYS A 352 -17.74 18.62 -1.47
CA LYS A 352 -17.57 20.06 -1.25
C LYS A 352 -16.52 20.22 -0.17
N LYS A 353 -15.36 20.86 -0.44
CA LYS A 353 -14.25 21.16 0.50
C LYS A 353 -14.70 20.96 1.95
N ILE A 354 -14.70 19.72 2.41
CA ILE A 354 -15.01 19.44 3.80
C ILE A 354 -13.71 19.87 4.44
N HIS A 355 -13.71 21.03 5.09
CA HIS A 355 -12.58 21.38 5.92
C HIS A 355 -12.39 20.21 6.88
N THR A 356 -11.31 19.46 6.71
CA THR A 356 -11.00 18.28 7.53
C THR A 356 -10.53 18.70 8.91
N HIS A 357 -10.22 19.99 9.08
CA HIS A 357 -9.74 20.61 10.29
C HIS A 357 -10.57 21.87 10.56
N TYR A 358 -11.23 21.87 11.71
CA TYR A 358 -11.98 23.01 12.25
C TYR A 358 -11.22 23.56 13.45
N LYS A 359 -11.59 24.77 13.87
CA LYS A 359 -11.05 25.33 15.12
C LYS A 359 -11.23 24.32 16.27
N PRO A 360 -10.14 23.88 16.94
CA PRO A 360 -10.21 22.89 18.00
C PRO A 360 -10.87 23.46 19.26
N GLU A 361 -11.54 22.60 20.03
CA GLU A 361 -12.12 22.96 21.33
C GLU A 361 -11.22 22.54 22.49
N ILE A 362 -11.24 23.29 23.60
CA ILE A 362 -10.50 22.91 24.82
C ILE A 362 -11.03 21.55 25.32
N GLY A 363 -10.10 20.62 25.57
CA GLY A 363 -10.38 19.23 25.91
C GLY A 363 -10.49 18.30 24.70
N GLU A 364 -10.48 18.82 23.46
CA GLU A 364 -10.45 17.99 22.26
C GLU A 364 -9.13 17.21 22.17
N PHE A 365 -9.20 16.00 21.63
CA PHE A 365 -8.03 15.16 21.41
C PHE A 365 -7.15 15.73 20.29
N ASP A 366 -5.87 15.97 20.57
CA ASP A 366 -4.87 16.39 19.56
C ASP A 366 -4.20 15.16 18.93
N SER A 367 -3.39 14.45 19.70
CA SER A 367 -2.59 13.35 19.18
C SER A 367 -2.24 12.29 20.22
N VAL A 368 -1.82 11.11 19.74
CA VAL A 368 -1.08 10.15 20.56
C VAL A 368 0.39 10.56 20.55
N ILE A 369 0.99 10.69 21.73
CA ILE A 369 2.40 11.05 21.91
C ILE A 369 3.26 9.79 21.85
N GLN A 370 2.95 8.81 22.71
CA GLN A 370 3.68 7.54 22.79
C GLN A 370 2.87 6.46 23.50
N ALA A 371 3.20 5.21 23.24
CA ALA A 371 2.71 4.06 24.01
C ALA A 371 3.54 3.85 25.27
N ASN A 372 2.89 3.42 26.36
CA ASN A 372 3.53 3.11 27.63
C ASN A 372 4.60 2.02 27.45
N SER A 373 5.81 2.28 27.94
CA SER A 373 6.97 1.40 27.76
C SER A 373 6.87 0.09 28.55
N GLU A 374 6.20 0.09 29.71
CA GLU A 374 5.97 -1.13 30.50
C GLU A 374 4.93 -2.02 29.82
N ASP A 375 3.85 -1.43 29.28
CA ASP A 375 2.84 -2.18 28.54
C ASP A 375 3.41 -2.85 27.29
N LYS A 376 4.33 -2.18 26.57
CA LYS A 376 5.06 -2.79 25.43
C LYS A 376 5.88 -4.01 25.85
N LYS A 377 6.48 -3.97 27.05
CA LYS A 377 7.26 -5.09 27.61
C LYS A 377 6.36 -6.22 28.12
N ASN A 378 5.26 -5.88 28.78
CA ASN A 378 4.31 -6.83 29.38
C ASN A 378 3.42 -7.51 28.32
N TYR A 379 3.10 -6.79 27.24
CA TYR A 379 2.21 -7.23 26.18
C TYR A 379 2.84 -7.00 24.80
N PRO A 380 3.94 -7.68 24.46
CA PRO A 380 4.61 -7.51 23.18
C PRO A 380 3.65 -7.83 22.03
N ASN A 381 3.64 -6.97 21.01
CA ASN A 381 2.78 -7.07 19.81
C ASN A 381 1.26 -7.12 20.11
N ASN A 382 0.82 -6.62 21.26
CA ASN A 382 -0.59 -6.54 21.63
C ASN A 382 -0.98 -5.10 22.01
N TYR A 383 -0.94 -4.24 21.00
CA TYR A 383 -1.12 -2.80 21.12
C TYR A 383 -2.50 -2.36 21.63
N THR A 384 -3.52 -3.23 21.55
CA THR A 384 -4.85 -2.94 22.11
C THR A 384 -4.88 -3.04 23.63
N LYS A 385 -3.89 -3.69 24.25
CA LYS A 385 -3.72 -3.74 25.71
C LYS A 385 -2.87 -2.60 26.27
N TRP A 386 -2.26 -1.78 25.42
CA TRP A 386 -1.39 -0.70 25.87
C TRP A 386 -2.18 0.54 26.27
N ASN A 387 -1.63 1.28 27.23
CA ASN A 387 -1.99 2.66 27.50
C ASN A 387 -1.15 3.61 26.66
N TYR A 388 -1.75 4.71 26.25
CA TYR A 388 -1.15 5.70 25.38
C TYR A 388 -1.13 7.05 26.07
N GLU A 389 0.04 7.69 26.09
CA GLU A 389 0.18 9.10 26.43
C GLU A 389 -0.42 9.92 25.29
N CYS A 390 -1.35 10.80 25.61
CA CYS A 390 -2.13 11.57 24.65
C CYS A 390 -2.04 13.06 24.96
N ALA A 391 -1.97 13.86 23.90
CA ALA A 391 -2.14 15.29 23.94
C ALA A 391 -3.62 15.65 23.74
N ILE A 392 -4.07 16.62 24.52
CA ILE A 392 -5.37 17.26 24.35
C ILE A 392 -5.17 18.77 24.26
N ILE A 393 -6.16 19.47 23.71
CA ILE A 393 -6.12 20.91 23.56
C ILE A 393 -6.40 21.55 24.93
N VAL A 394 -5.47 22.38 25.41
CA VAL A 394 -5.54 23.01 26.75
C VAL A 394 -5.70 24.53 26.68
N HIS A 395 -5.45 25.11 25.52
CA HIS A 395 -5.56 26.54 25.26
C HIS A 395 -6.19 26.78 23.90
N ASP A 396 -6.90 27.90 23.76
CA ASP A 396 -7.23 28.42 22.44
C ASP A 396 -5.91 28.68 21.69
N GLU A 397 -5.71 28.00 20.56
CA GLU A 397 -4.60 28.31 19.70
C GLU A 397 -4.85 29.70 19.07
N GLU A 398 -4.02 30.69 19.42
CA GLU A 398 -4.14 32.06 18.90
C GLU A 398 -3.92 32.16 17.37
N ASN A 399 -3.52 31.07 16.69
CA ASN A 399 -3.24 31.04 15.25
C ASN A 399 -3.77 29.77 14.59
N ALA A 400 -5.09 29.68 14.45
CA ALA A 400 -5.72 28.68 13.60
C ALA A 400 -6.54 29.39 12.52
N ASP A 401 -6.00 29.46 11.30
CA ASP A 401 -6.76 29.78 10.07
C ASP A 401 -7.85 28.74 9.75
N PHE A 402 -8.18 27.86 10.70
CA PHE A 402 -9.21 26.85 10.57
C PHE A 402 -10.59 27.48 10.73
N PRO A 403 -11.55 27.14 9.85
CA PRO A 403 -12.90 27.67 9.96
C PRO A 403 -13.59 27.18 11.24
N PRO A 404 -14.60 27.91 11.72
CA PRO A 404 -15.42 27.46 12.83
C PRO A 404 -16.12 26.15 12.48
N ARG A 405 -16.27 25.27 13.47
CA ARG A 405 -16.98 23.99 13.31
C ARG A 405 -18.46 24.25 12.96
N PRO A 406 -19.02 23.61 11.93
CA PRO A 406 -20.43 23.73 11.57
C PRO A 406 -21.37 23.28 12.71
N GLN A 407 -22.50 23.96 12.87
CA GLN A 407 -23.46 23.69 13.96
C GLN A 407 -24.17 22.33 13.84
N ASP A 408 -24.25 21.80 12.62
CA ASP A 408 -24.84 20.51 12.26
C ASP A 408 -23.87 19.33 12.44
N MET A 409 -22.58 19.60 12.66
CA MET A 409 -21.58 18.56 12.90
C MET A 409 -21.64 18.07 14.36
N PRO A 410 -21.48 16.75 14.63
CA PRO A 410 -21.36 16.25 15.99
C PRO A 410 -20.22 16.94 16.75
N LYS A 411 -20.48 17.36 17.99
CA LYS A 411 -19.45 17.95 18.84
C LYS A 411 -18.31 16.96 19.10
N PRO A 412 -17.05 17.43 19.15
CA PRO A 412 -15.93 16.57 19.47
C PRO A 412 -16.09 15.98 20.87
N LYS A 413 -15.58 14.77 21.07
CA LYS A 413 -15.50 14.18 22.41
C LYS A 413 -14.42 14.92 23.19
N LEU A 414 -14.81 15.53 24.29
CA LEU A 414 -13.88 16.21 25.19
C LEU A 414 -13.32 15.24 26.23
N TYR A 415 -12.06 15.47 26.58
CA TYR A 415 -11.29 14.72 27.54
C TYR A 415 -10.87 15.66 28.66
N GLU A 416 -11.01 15.20 29.90
CA GLU A 416 -10.60 15.96 31.08
C GLU A 416 -9.19 15.58 31.51
N GLN A 417 -8.44 16.56 31.99
CA GLN A 417 -7.20 16.33 32.70
C GLN A 417 -7.60 15.80 34.07
N GLY A 418 -7.41 14.49 34.29
CA GLY A 418 -7.77 13.82 35.54
C GLY A 418 -6.95 14.28 36.74
N GLU A 419 -6.78 13.44 37.76
CA GLU A 419 -6.00 13.84 38.94
C GLU A 419 -4.53 14.15 38.60
N ASN A 420 -3.98 15.19 39.25
CA ASN A 420 -2.58 15.57 39.15
C ASN A 420 -1.71 14.49 39.82
N LYS A 421 -1.23 13.53 39.02
CA LYS A 421 -0.34 12.47 39.50
C LYS A 421 1.08 13.01 39.70
N GLU A 422 1.69 12.57 40.80
CA GLU A 422 3.11 12.78 41.06
C GLU A 422 3.96 11.99 40.04
N GLY A 423 5.08 12.58 39.63
CA GLY A 423 6.02 11.99 38.69
C GLY A 423 6.21 12.79 37.40
N PRO A 424 6.90 12.20 36.42
CA PRO A 424 7.24 12.87 35.18
C PRO A 424 5.99 13.26 34.38
N TRP A 425 5.96 14.46 33.77
CA TRP A 425 4.80 14.94 33.01
C TRP A 425 5.21 15.86 31.85
N ARG A 426 4.41 15.86 30.78
CA ARG A 426 4.68 16.66 29.58
C ARG A 426 3.75 17.86 29.51
N CYS A 427 4.31 19.04 29.30
CA CYS A 427 3.55 20.28 29.18
C CYS A 427 2.81 20.35 27.85
N LEU A 428 1.47 20.40 27.87
CA LEU A 428 0.67 20.43 26.64
C LEU A 428 0.72 21.77 25.92
N ALA A 429 0.84 22.88 26.65
CA ALA A 429 1.05 24.21 26.03
C ALA A 429 2.37 24.31 25.23
N CYS A 430 3.43 23.63 25.70
CA CYS A 430 4.68 23.54 24.95
C CYS A 430 4.57 22.54 23.79
N TYR A 431 3.90 21.40 24.05
CA TYR A 431 3.76 20.34 23.07
C TYR A 431 2.84 20.73 21.89
N SER A 432 1.85 21.60 22.06
CA SER A 432 1.07 22.12 20.93
C SER A 432 1.93 22.92 19.95
N LYS A 433 3.00 23.58 20.45
CA LYS A 433 3.97 24.32 19.64
C LYS A 433 5.20 23.49 19.26
N ARG A 434 5.17 22.16 19.49
CA ARG A 434 6.32 21.25 19.33
C ARG A 434 7.06 21.37 18.00
N PHE A 435 6.36 21.52 16.88
CA PHE A 435 7.01 21.63 15.57
C PHE A 435 7.62 23.01 15.31
N LYS A 436 7.17 24.05 16.03
CA LYS A 436 7.74 25.41 15.96
C LYS A 436 8.90 25.60 16.93
N THR A 437 8.82 24.98 18.11
CA THR A 437 9.79 25.18 19.20
C THR A 437 10.68 23.98 19.45
N MET A 438 10.49 22.88 18.71
CA MET A 438 11.16 21.58 18.88
C MET A 438 11.11 21.04 20.32
N CYS A 439 10.04 21.38 21.05
CA CYS A 439 9.88 20.99 22.45
C CYS A 439 9.14 19.66 22.58
N PHE A 440 9.90 18.57 22.59
CA PHE A 440 9.42 17.20 22.81
C PHE A 440 9.89 16.59 24.14
N GLY A 441 10.37 17.42 25.07
CA GLY A 441 10.81 16.96 26.40
C GLY A 441 9.67 16.66 27.37
N GLN A 442 10.01 15.98 28.47
CA GLN A 442 9.15 15.74 29.62
C GLN A 442 9.80 16.38 30.85
N ASN A 443 9.00 16.93 31.76
CA ASN A 443 9.49 17.40 33.05
C ASN A 443 9.70 16.19 33.98
N GLU A 444 10.79 16.17 34.74
CA GLU A 444 11.10 15.08 35.68
C GLU A 444 10.17 15.05 36.91
N GLY A 445 9.46 16.14 37.17
CA GLY A 445 8.51 16.28 38.28
C GLY A 445 8.21 17.75 38.58
N GLY A 446 7.49 18.00 39.68
CA GLY A 446 7.12 19.34 40.16
C GLY A 446 5.93 19.99 39.44
N ASP A 447 5.52 21.14 39.96
CA ASP A 447 4.31 21.85 39.51
C ASP A 447 4.57 22.98 38.51
N VAL A 448 5.80 23.13 38.03
CA VAL A 448 6.19 24.17 37.06
C VAL A 448 6.91 23.53 35.89
N CYS A 449 6.52 23.90 34.67
CA CYS A 449 7.18 23.40 33.47
C CYS A 449 8.61 23.97 33.36
N GLN A 450 9.59 23.09 33.15
CA GLN A 450 10.99 23.45 32.96
C GLN A 450 11.26 24.22 31.67
N ASN A 451 10.36 24.15 30.67
CA ASN A 451 10.51 24.82 29.39
C ASN A 451 9.85 26.21 29.35
N CYS A 452 8.58 26.32 29.75
CA CYS A 452 7.86 27.59 29.69
C CYS A 452 7.75 28.33 31.04
N GLY A 453 8.12 27.71 32.16
CA GLY A 453 8.00 28.30 33.50
C GLY A 453 6.56 28.46 33.99
N ILE A 454 5.56 27.96 33.26
CA ILE A 454 4.15 28.05 33.63
C ILE A 454 3.80 26.90 34.59
N LYS A 455 2.91 27.17 35.55
CA LYS A 455 2.41 26.15 36.47
C LYS A 455 1.64 25.06 35.72
N LYS A 456 1.77 23.82 36.18
CA LYS A 456 1.14 22.60 35.62
C LYS A 456 -0.37 22.74 35.43
N GLU A 457 -1.05 23.37 36.39
CA GLU A 457 -2.49 23.67 36.35
C GLU A 457 -2.89 24.61 35.20
N HIS A 458 -1.99 25.50 34.78
CA HIS A 458 -2.26 26.46 33.72
C HIS A 458 -1.82 25.94 32.36
N CYS A 459 -0.65 25.32 32.23
CA CYS A 459 -0.16 24.86 30.93
C CYS A 459 -0.68 23.48 30.50
N GLY A 460 -1.35 22.78 31.42
CA GLY A 460 -1.84 21.42 31.24
C GLY A 460 -0.76 20.36 31.14
N TRP A 461 -1.16 19.10 31.37
CA TRP A 461 -0.31 17.92 31.26
C TRP A 461 -0.93 16.84 30.37
N SER A 462 -0.08 16.02 29.76
CA SER A 462 -0.49 14.85 28.97
C SER A 462 -1.25 13.83 29.81
N ILE A 463 -2.21 13.14 29.19
CA ILE A 463 -3.06 12.15 29.85
C ILE A 463 -2.76 10.75 29.33
N TYR A 464 -2.96 9.73 30.15
CA TYR A 464 -2.86 8.34 29.72
C TYR A 464 -4.25 7.75 29.50
N LEU A 465 -4.49 7.23 28.29
CA LEU A 465 -5.73 6.58 27.93
C LEU A 465 -5.47 5.13 27.48
N PRO A 466 -6.28 4.15 27.94
CA PRO A 466 -6.25 2.82 27.36
C PRO A 466 -6.76 2.88 25.92
N PHE A 467 -6.31 1.95 25.07
CA PHE A 467 -6.69 1.88 23.64
C PHE A 467 -8.20 2.07 23.44
N GLU A 468 -9.04 1.43 24.26
CA GLU A 468 -10.50 1.50 24.10
C GLU A 468 -11.14 2.88 24.31
N LYS A 469 -10.48 3.77 25.05
CA LYS A 469 -10.98 5.13 25.31
C LYS A 469 -10.52 6.16 24.27
N LEU A 470 -9.59 5.78 23.38
CA LEU A 470 -9.10 6.64 22.30
C LEU A 470 -10.21 6.93 21.27
N PRO A 471 -10.15 8.09 20.60
CA PRO A 471 -11.06 8.39 19.49
C PRO A 471 -10.81 7.43 18.31
N SER A 472 -11.82 7.25 17.46
CA SER A 472 -11.76 6.33 16.33
C SER A 472 -10.61 6.63 15.37
N SER A 473 -10.26 7.91 15.17
CA SER A 473 -9.12 8.35 14.37
C SER A 473 -7.79 7.86 14.94
N ALA A 474 -7.57 8.03 16.25
CA ALA A 474 -6.37 7.57 16.94
C ALA A 474 -6.29 6.03 16.98
N LYS A 475 -7.41 5.34 17.25
CA LYS A 475 -7.47 3.87 17.17
C LYS A 475 -7.05 3.38 15.78
N ARG A 476 -7.55 4.02 14.70
CA ARG A 476 -7.17 3.69 13.32
C ARG A 476 -5.68 3.96 13.05
N SER A 477 -5.15 5.08 13.54
CA SER A 477 -3.72 5.40 13.42
C SER A 477 -2.84 4.35 14.08
N LEU A 478 -3.16 3.97 15.32
CA LEU A 478 -2.41 2.97 16.07
C LEU A 478 -2.54 1.56 15.48
N ARG A 479 -3.72 1.20 14.96
CA ARG A 479 -3.94 -0.04 14.20
C ARG A 479 -3.03 -0.11 12.97
N ARG A 480 -2.87 1.01 12.24
CA ARG A 480 -1.95 1.08 11.09
C ARG A 480 -0.48 0.97 11.51
N GLN A 481 -0.11 1.55 12.65
CA GLN A 481 1.27 1.56 13.13
C GLN A 481 1.71 0.23 13.75
N HIS A 482 0.83 -0.43 14.51
CA HIS A 482 1.17 -1.59 15.34
C HIS A 482 0.38 -2.86 14.99
N GLY A 483 -0.68 -2.75 14.21
CA GLY A 483 -1.50 -3.89 13.79
C GLY A 483 -0.95 -4.61 12.56
N PRO A 484 -1.49 -5.79 12.24
CA PRO A 484 -1.19 -6.48 10.99
C PRO A 484 -1.52 -5.58 9.78
N LYS A 485 -0.57 -5.41 8.86
CA LYS A 485 -0.75 -4.53 7.67
C LYS A 485 -1.99 -4.88 6.84
N ILE A 486 -2.41 -6.15 6.84
CA ILE A 486 -3.62 -6.59 6.13
C ILE A 486 -4.88 -5.83 6.60
N ILE A 487 -4.98 -5.47 7.89
CA ILE A 487 -6.16 -4.78 8.42
C ILE A 487 -6.31 -3.42 7.74
N GLY A 488 -5.22 -2.66 7.63
CA GLY A 488 -5.24 -1.37 6.95
C GLY A 488 -5.64 -1.47 5.47
N ILE A 489 -5.28 -2.56 4.80
CA ILE A 489 -5.70 -2.82 3.42
C ILE A 489 -7.20 -3.17 3.36
N LEU A 490 -7.70 -3.98 4.29
CA LEU A 490 -9.12 -4.39 4.33
C LEU A 490 -10.05 -3.22 4.71
N GLU A 491 -9.58 -2.29 5.53
CA GLU A 491 -10.31 -1.07 5.89
C GLU A 491 -10.66 -0.19 4.67
N THR A 492 -9.94 -0.34 3.55
CA THR A 492 -10.27 0.32 2.28
C THR A 492 -11.63 -0.10 1.71
N LYS A 493 -12.12 -1.28 2.09
CA LYS A 493 -13.40 -1.84 1.65
C LYS A 493 -14.38 -2.06 2.81
N TRP A 494 -13.88 -2.42 3.98
CA TRP A 494 -14.65 -2.67 5.20
C TRP A 494 -14.14 -1.79 6.35
N PRO A 495 -14.62 -0.53 6.48
CA PRO A 495 -14.04 0.47 7.39
C PRO A 495 -14.05 0.10 8.87
N SER A 496 -15.01 -0.72 9.31
CA SER A 496 -15.14 -1.20 10.69
C SER A 496 -14.75 -2.67 10.84
N SER A 497 -13.82 -3.15 10.01
CA SER A 497 -13.39 -4.54 10.05
C SER A 497 -12.44 -4.88 11.21
N ASP A 498 -12.50 -6.13 11.63
CA ASP A 498 -11.53 -6.79 12.48
C ASP A 498 -11.22 -8.18 11.89
N VAL A 499 -10.02 -8.69 12.17
CA VAL A 499 -9.54 -9.94 11.57
C VAL A 499 -9.15 -10.94 12.65
N GLU A 500 -9.80 -12.10 12.61
CA GLU A 500 -9.45 -13.25 13.43
C GLU A 500 -8.77 -14.32 12.56
N PHE A 501 -7.46 -14.48 12.71
CA PHE A 501 -6.72 -15.54 12.03
C PHE A 501 -7.01 -16.89 12.70
N LEU A 502 -7.54 -17.84 11.92
CA LEU A 502 -7.95 -19.16 12.40
C LEU A 502 -6.78 -20.13 12.48
N ASP A 503 -5.70 -19.87 11.72
CA ASP A 503 -4.46 -20.64 11.75
C ASP A 503 -3.38 -19.82 12.49
N LYS A 504 -2.98 -20.22 13.72
CA LYS A 504 -1.83 -19.63 14.45
C LYS A 504 -1.00 -20.74 15.13
N PRO A 505 0.34 -20.57 15.30
CA PRO A 505 1.02 -19.31 15.59
C PRO A 505 2.29 -19.04 14.77
N GLU A 506 2.29 -17.94 14.03
CA GLU A 506 3.34 -16.90 14.06
C GLU A 506 2.81 -15.75 13.19
N GLN A 507 2.95 -14.52 13.69
CA GLN A 507 2.25 -13.37 13.13
C GLN A 507 2.60 -13.16 11.65
N PRO A 508 1.62 -12.87 10.77
CA PRO A 508 1.91 -12.50 9.38
C PRO A 508 2.76 -11.22 9.35
N THR A 509 4.01 -11.35 8.95
CA THR A 509 4.78 -10.25 8.34
C THR A 509 4.28 -10.14 6.90
N ILE A 510 3.37 -9.18 6.67
CA ILE A 510 3.16 -8.55 5.36
C ILE A 510 3.97 -7.26 5.37
#